data_AF-A0A927W8Y0-F1
#
_entry.id   AF-A0A927W8Y0-F1
#
_cell.length_a   1.000
_cell.length_b   1.000
_cell.length_c   1.000
_cell.angle_alpha   90.00
_cell.angle_beta   90.00
_cell.angle_gamma   90.00
#
_symmetry.space_group_name_H-M   'P 1'
#
loop_
_entity.id
_entity.type
_entity.pdbx_description
1 polymer ?
#
loop_
_entity_poly.entity_id
_entity_poly.type
_entity_poly.pdbx_seq_one_letter_code
_entity_poly.pdbx_strand_id
1 'polypeptide(L)'
;MKNVLGREIPEYIDGYGNVKIFEGAFKNMNSLKKVSAKIKPVVPGDVKLVNSLEEVLDKVDIRDGMCISFHHHLRNGDYILNMVVESMAKRGIKNLTVAASSIFPTHKPLVAYIEDGTV
;
A
#
# COMPACT_ATOMS: atom_id res chain seq x y z
N MET A 1 -4.06 -22.20 16.47
CA MET A 1 -4.83 -21.58 17.58
C MET A 1 -6.27 -21.37 17.13
N LYS A 2 -7.26 -21.68 17.97
CA LYS A 2 -8.68 -21.48 17.61
C LYS A 2 -9.18 -20.10 18.04
N ASN A 3 -9.94 -19.44 17.17
CA ASN A 3 -10.65 -18.20 17.51
C ASN A 3 -11.98 -18.49 18.24
N VAL A 4 -12.74 -17.45 18.64
CA VAL A 4 -14.03 -17.60 19.35
C VAL A 4 -15.11 -18.34 18.55
N LEU A 5 -14.95 -18.45 17.23
CA LEU A 5 -15.83 -19.20 16.33
C LEU A 5 -15.33 -20.63 16.06
N GLY A 6 -14.27 -21.06 16.76
CA GLY A 6 -13.68 -22.39 16.60
C GLY A 6 -12.81 -22.57 15.34
N ARG A 7 -12.48 -21.50 14.61
CA ARG A 7 -11.65 -21.56 13.39
C ARG A 7 -10.17 -21.65 13.76
N GLU A 8 -9.45 -22.56 13.12
CA GLU A 8 -7.99 -22.66 13.24
C GLU A 8 -7.30 -21.51 12.51
N ILE A 9 -6.41 -20.83 13.22
CA ILE A 9 -5.61 -19.70 12.75
C ILE A 9 -4.15 -20.01 13.12
N PRO A 10 -3.16 -19.73 12.25
CA PRO A 10 -1.76 -19.85 12.61
C PRO A 10 -1.37 -18.84 13.71
N GLU A 11 -0.36 -19.17 14.51
CA GLU A 11 0.14 -18.28 15.56
C GLU A 11 0.99 -17.13 14.98
N TYR A 12 1.64 -17.37 13.84
CA TYR A 12 2.52 -16.44 13.17
C TYR A 12 2.29 -16.48 11.66
N ILE A 13 2.31 -15.33 11.00
CA ILE A 13 2.27 -15.19 9.54
C ILE A 13 3.47 -14.32 9.14
N ASP A 14 4.26 -14.79 8.18
CA ASP A 14 5.40 -14.03 7.67
C ASP A 14 4.94 -12.68 7.07
N GLY A 15 5.70 -11.62 7.33
CA GLY A 15 5.33 -10.23 7.01
C GLY A 15 4.20 -9.61 7.86
N TYR A 16 3.36 -10.41 8.53
CA TYR A 16 2.30 -9.92 9.43
C TYR A 16 2.70 -9.98 10.92
N GLY A 17 3.50 -10.98 11.30
CA GLY A 17 3.94 -11.23 12.67
C GLY A 17 2.99 -12.16 13.46
N ASN A 18 2.99 -12.00 14.78
CA ASN A 18 2.11 -12.75 15.67
C ASN A 18 0.63 -12.41 15.39
N VAL A 19 -0.18 -13.44 15.17
CA VAL A 19 -1.57 -13.25 14.74
C VAL A 19 -2.45 -12.86 15.91
N LYS A 20 -3.13 -11.72 15.80
CA LYS A 20 -4.19 -11.33 16.73
C LYS A 20 -5.52 -11.94 16.26
N ILE A 21 -5.96 -12.99 16.96
CA ILE A 21 -7.21 -13.67 16.61
C ILE A 21 -8.45 -12.82 16.94
N PHE A 22 -9.54 -13.13 16.25
CA PHE A 22 -10.86 -12.59 16.58
C PHE A 22 -11.42 -13.26 17.85
N GLU A 23 -11.60 -12.46 18.90
CA GLU A 23 -12.09 -12.91 20.21
C GLU A 23 -13.56 -12.54 20.49
N GLY A 24 -14.22 -11.86 19.55
CA GLY A 24 -15.60 -11.39 19.67
C GLY A 24 -15.77 -9.93 19.31
N ALA A 25 -16.98 -9.54 18.86
CA ALA A 25 -17.26 -8.23 18.27
C ALA A 25 -16.92 -7.02 19.18
N PHE A 26 -17.04 -7.21 20.50
CA PHE A 26 -16.87 -6.12 21.47
C PHE A 26 -15.60 -6.23 22.32
N LYS A 27 -14.77 -7.26 22.11
CA LYS A 27 -13.57 -7.51 22.96
C LYS A 27 -12.45 -6.49 22.79
N ASN A 28 -12.40 -5.81 21.64
CA ASN A 28 -11.31 -4.90 21.28
C ASN A 28 -11.76 -3.43 21.16
N MET A 29 -12.85 -3.05 21.83
CA MET A 29 -13.36 -1.66 21.85
C MET A 29 -12.62 -0.78 22.88
N ASN A 30 -11.31 -0.65 22.73
CA ASN A 30 -10.49 0.21 23.58
C ASN A 30 -10.27 1.58 22.94
N SER A 31 -9.98 2.60 23.75
CA SER A 31 -9.53 3.90 23.25
C SER A 31 -8.22 3.75 22.47
N LEU A 32 -8.17 4.29 21.26
CA LEU A 32 -7.01 4.23 20.37
C LEU A 32 -6.44 5.62 20.11
N LYS A 33 -5.12 5.69 19.93
CA LYS A 33 -4.44 6.91 19.45
C LYS A 33 -4.55 6.97 17.93
N LYS A 34 -5.07 8.08 17.41
CA LYS A 34 -5.12 8.34 15.97
C LYS A 34 -3.72 8.64 15.44
N VAL A 35 -3.33 7.98 14.34
CA VAL A 35 -2.08 8.27 13.62
C VAL A 35 -2.25 9.57 12.83
N SER A 36 -1.22 10.42 12.82
CA SER A 36 -1.17 11.66 12.03
C SER A 36 -0.15 11.56 10.91
N ALA A 37 -0.39 12.30 9.83
CA ALA A 37 0.56 12.41 8.72
C ALA A 37 1.64 13.45 9.01
N LYS A 38 2.84 13.22 8.48
CA LYS A 38 3.88 14.26 8.39
C LYS A 38 3.52 15.23 7.28
N ILE A 39 3.49 16.53 7.59
CA ILE A 39 3.12 17.57 6.63
C ILE A 39 4.38 18.27 6.13
N LYS A 40 4.50 18.43 4.80
CA LYS A 40 5.48 19.30 4.16
C LYS A 40 4.81 20.66 3.89
N PRO A 41 5.28 21.77 4.47
CA PRO A 41 4.70 23.08 4.23
C PRO A 41 4.90 23.51 2.77
N VAL A 42 3.99 24.33 2.27
CA VAL A 42 4.02 24.94 0.93
C VAL A 42 3.97 26.45 1.12
N VAL A 43 4.86 27.19 0.47
CA VAL A 43 4.94 28.65 0.55
C VAL A 43 4.38 29.31 -0.71
N PRO A 44 3.96 30.59 -0.65
CA PRO A 44 3.57 31.32 -1.86
C PRO A 44 4.68 31.29 -2.91
N GLY A 45 4.34 30.87 -4.12
CA GLY A 45 5.28 30.69 -5.24
C GLY A 45 5.63 29.22 -5.53
N ASP A 46 5.35 28.29 -4.62
CA ASP A 46 5.54 26.86 -4.89
C ASP A 46 4.51 26.34 -5.90
N VAL A 47 4.98 25.60 -6.90
CA VAL A 47 4.14 24.96 -7.92
C VAL A 47 4.05 23.46 -7.65
N LYS A 48 2.84 22.98 -7.36
CA LYS A 48 2.55 21.55 -7.13
C LYS A 48 2.28 20.76 -8.41
N LEU A 49 1.93 21.46 -9.49
CA LEU A 49 1.69 20.84 -10.79
C LEU A 49 3.03 20.46 -11.42
N VAL A 50 3.09 19.26 -11.99
CA VAL A 50 4.28 18.70 -12.64
C VAL A 50 3.89 18.12 -13.99
N ASN A 51 4.88 17.90 -14.86
CA ASN A 51 4.64 17.55 -16.26
C ASN A 51 4.65 16.05 -16.52
N SER A 52 5.16 15.24 -15.59
CA SER A 52 5.23 13.79 -15.75
C SER A 52 5.19 13.05 -14.42
N LEU A 53 4.92 11.74 -14.50
CA LEU A 53 4.99 10.85 -13.35
C LEU A 53 6.44 10.73 -12.82
N GLU A 54 7.42 10.75 -13.72
CA GLU A 54 8.83 10.70 -13.36
C GLU A 54 9.20 11.91 -12.47
N GLU A 55 8.74 13.11 -12.83
CA GLU A 55 8.96 14.31 -12.01
C GLU A 55 8.28 14.19 -10.63
N VAL A 56 7.12 13.52 -10.54
CA VAL A 56 6.50 13.21 -9.24
C VAL A 56 7.43 12.33 -8.42
N LEU A 57 7.91 11.22 -8.99
CA LEU A 57 8.74 10.24 -8.28
C LEU A 57 10.06 10.86 -7.77
N ASP A 58 10.66 11.79 -8.53
CA ASP A 58 11.83 12.56 -8.09
C ASP A 58 11.52 13.48 -6.91
N LYS A 59 10.35 14.13 -6.91
CA LYS A 59 9.96 15.10 -5.87
C LYS A 59 9.46 14.46 -4.58
N VAL A 60 8.85 13.27 -4.66
CA VAL A 60 8.31 12.56 -3.48
C VAL A 60 9.37 11.70 -2.77
N ASP A 61 10.57 11.56 -3.34
CA ASP A 61 11.70 10.83 -2.73
C ASP A 61 11.28 9.43 -2.27
N ILE A 62 10.65 8.70 -3.22
CA ILE A 62 10.24 7.32 -3.04
C ILE A 62 11.48 6.42 -2.91
N ARG A 63 11.45 5.46 -1.99
CA ARG A 63 12.57 4.55 -1.69
C ARG A 63 12.09 3.13 -1.46
N ASP A 64 13.04 2.22 -1.48
CA ASP A 64 12.79 0.82 -1.15
C ASP A 64 12.12 0.66 0.22
N GLY A 65 11.20 -0.30 0.34
CA GLY A 65 10.50 -0.57 1.60
C GLY A 65 9.35 0.39 1.93
N MET A 66 9.07 1.41 1.10
CA MET A 66 7.95 2.32 1.34
C MET A 66 6.58 1.68 1.03
N CYS A 67 5.54 2.22 1.66
CA CYS A 67 4.15 1.84 1.42
C CYS A 67 3.44 2.88 0.54
N ILE A 68 2.81 2.42 -0.54
CA ILE A 68 2.04 3.23 -1.48
C ILE A 68 0.59 2.77 -1.48
N SER A 69 -0.37 3.68 -1.70
CA SER A 69 -1.80 3.33 -1.64
C SER A 69 -2.57 3.79 -2.88
N PHE A 70 -3.61 3.03 -3.22
CA PHE A 70 -4.46 3.28 -4.39
C PHE A 70 -5.94 3.10 -4.05
N HIS A 71 -6.78 3.95 -4.64
CA HIS A 71 -8.23 3.80 -4.62
C HIS A 71 -8.69 3.05 -5.87
N HIS A 72 -9.79 2.30 -5.77
CA HIS A 72 -10.22 1.39 -6.85
C HIS A 72 -11.49 1.85 -7.60
N HIS A 73 -11.82 3.14 -7.55
CA HIS A 73 -13.08 3.66 -8.11
C HIS A 73 -13.22 3.44 -9.63
N LEU A 74 -12.10 3.29 -10.35
CA LEU A 74 -12.08 2.98 -11.78
C LEU A 74 -12.29 1.49 -12.09
N ARG A 75 -12.23 0.61 -11.08
CA ARG A 75 -12.43 -0.85 -11.20
C ARG A 75 -11.52 -1.45 -12.28
N ASN A 76 -12.08 -2.18 -13.23
CA ASN A 76 -11.35 -2.74 -14.38
C ASN A 76 -10.85 -1.70 -15.38
N GLY A 77 -11.26 -0.43 -15.27
CA GLY A 77 -10.73 0.67 -16.06
C GLY A 77 -9.54 1.39 -15.42
N ASP A 78 -9.02 0.88 -14.29
CA ASP A 78 -7.86 1.49 -13.65
C ASP A 78 -6.57 1.21 -14.44
N TYR A 79 -5.89 2.29 -14.81
CA TYR A 79 -4.55 2.27 -15.37
C TYR A 79 -3.52 2.89 -14.41
N ILE A 80 -3.97 3.57 -13.35
CA ILE A 80 -3.10 4.36 -12.47
C ILE A 80 -2.18 3.45 -11.68
N LEU A 81 -2.72 2.40 -11.06
CA LEU A 81 -1.90 1.47 -10.28
C LEU A 81 -0.78 0.87 -11.14
N ASN A 82 -1.12 0.30 -12.30
CA ASN A 82 -0.15 -0.34 -13.19
C ASN A 82 0.92 0.66 -13.65
N MET A 83 0.52 1.85 -14.08
CA MET A 83 1.43 2.90 -14.57
C MET A 83 2.41 3.37 -13.49
N VAL A 84 1.93 3.54 -12.24
CA VAL A 84 2.77 3.99 -11.13
C VAL A 84 3.76 2.92 -10.72
N VAL A 85 3.30 1.66 -10.54
CA VAL A 85 4.20 0.56 -10.17
C VAL A 85 5.23 0.29 -11.27
N GLU A 86 4.84 0.34 -12.55
CA GLU A 86 5.77 0.20 -13.67
C GLU A 86 6.86 1.29 -13.65
N SER A 87 6.48 2.55 -13.42
CA SER A 87 7.46 3.66 -13.37
C SER A 87 8.42 3.51 -12.19
N MET A 88 7.95 3.01 -11.04
CA MET A 88 8.79 2.68 -9.89
C MET A 88 9.72 1.48 -10.18
N ALA A 89 9.21 0.42 -10.83
CA ALA A 89 9.99 -0.75 -11.24
C ALA A 89 11.13 -0.36 -12.19
N LYS A 90 10.86 0.49 -13.18
CA LYS A 90 11.86 1.01 -14.14
C LYS A 90 13.00 1.77 -13.48
N ARG A 91 12.76 2.35 -12.29
CA ARG A 91 13.77 3.04 -11.47
C ARG A 91 14.55 2.09 -10.56
N GLY A 92 14.24 0.80 -10.58
CA GLY A 92 14.90 -0.21 -9.75
C GLY A 92 14.45 -0.19 -8.29
N ILE A 93 13.29 0.42 -7.98
CA ILE A 93 12.75 0.44 -6.61
C ILE A 93 12.25 -0.96 -6.23
N LYS A 94 12.54 -1.39 -5.01
CA LYS A 94 12.26 -2.73 -4.48
C LYS A 94 11.52 -2.73 -3.14
N ASN A 95 10.88 -3.85 -2.86
CA ASN A 95 10.18 -4.13 -1.60
C ASN A 95 9.05 -3.13 -1.27
N LEU A 96 8.28 -2.69 -2.26
CA LEU A 96 7.17 -1.76 -2.04
C LEU A 96 5.94 -2.46 -1.46
N THR A 97 5.41 -1.96 -0.36
CA THR A 97 4.08 -2.40 0.09
C THR A 97 3.00 -1.69 -0.70
N VAL A 98 2.15 -2.43 -1.42
CA VAL A 98 0.97 -1.89 -2.11
C VAL A 98 -0.29 -2.01 -1.24
N ALA A 99 -0.73 -0.91 -0.66
CA ALA A 99 -1.97 -0.77 0.10
C ALA A 99 -3.13 -0.30 -0.81
N ALA A 100 -3.55 -1.15 -1.73
CA ALA A 100 -4.72 -0.88 -2.55
C ALA A 100 -6.02 -1.21 -1.79
N SER A 101 -7.00 -0.31 -1.87
CA SER A 101 -8.32 -0.53 -1.27
C SER A 101 -9.09 -1.73 -1.87
N SER A 102 -8.77 -2.14 -3.10
CA SER A 102 -9.21 -3.40 -3.73
C SER A 102 -8.37 -3.66 -4.99
N ILE A 103 -8.31 -4.92 -5.44
CA ILE A 103 -7.58 -5.37 -6.63
C ILE A 103 -8.54 -5.99 -7.64
N PHE A 104 -8.36 -5.66 -8.93
CA PHE A 104 -9.20 -6.07 -10.04
C PHE A 104 -8.35 -6.81 -11.11
N PRO A 105 -8.96 -7.60 -12.01
CA PRO A 105 -8.26 -8.27 -13.10
C PRO A 105 -7.33 -7.40 -13.95
N THR A 106 -7.65 -6.11 -14.15
CA THR A 106 -6.78 -5.16 -14.86
C THR A 106 -5.40 -4.99 -14.20
N HIS A 107 -5.27 -5.26 -12.89
CA HIS A 107 -4.01 -5.19 -12.15
C HIS A 107 -3.15 -6.45 -12.28
N LYS A 108 -3.46 -7.36 -13.22
CA LYS A 108 -2.63 -8.54 -13.53
C LYS A 108 -1.12 -8.24 -13.65
N PRO A 109 -0.66 -7.10 -14.20
CA PRO A 109 0.77 -6.78 -14.25
C PRO A 109 1.48 -6.80 -12.89
N LEU A 110 0.77 -6.60 -11.78
CA LEU A 110 1.35 -6.70 -10.43
C LEU A 110 2.05 -8.03 -10.17
N VAL A 111 1.59 -9.13 -10.79
CA VAL A 111 2.21 -10.45 -10.58
C VAL A 111 3.70 -10.42 -10.93
N ALA A 112 4.08 -9.80 -12.05
CA ALA A 112 5.47 -9.72 -12.46
C ALA A 112 6.31 -8.86 -11.49
N TYR A 113 5.73 -7.80 -10.94
CA TYR A 113 6.39 -6.93 -9.96
C TYR A 113 6.51 -7.55 -8.57
N ILE A 114 5.63 -8.51 -8.24
CA ILE A 114 5.78 -9.34 -7.04
C ILE A 114 6.91 -10.35 -7.25
N GLU A 115 6.95 -11.00 -8.42
CA GLU A 115 7.97 -12.00 -8.74
C GLU A 115 9.39 -11.40 -8.80
N ASP A 116 9.54 -10.16 -9.28
CA ASP A 116 10.83 -9.48 -9.37
C ASP A 116 11.23 -8.71 -8.09
N GLY A 117 10.38 -8.72 -7.06
CA GLY A 117 10.59 -8.05 -5.78
C GLY A 117 10.44 -6.53 -5.80
N THR A 118 9.86 -5.94 -6.85
CA THR A 118 9.44 -4.53 -6.81
C THR A 118 8.32 -4.30 -5.80
N VAL A 119 7.35 -5.22 -5.72
CA VAL A 119 6.26 -5.24 -4.73
C VAL A 119 6.47 -6.38 -3.75
#